data_AF-A0A915BHL7-F1
#
_entry.id   AF-A0A915BHL7-F1
#
_cell.length_a   1.000
_cell.length_b   1.000
_cell.length_c   1.000
_cell.angle_alpha   90.00
_cell.angle_beta   90.00
_cell.angle_gamma   90.00
#
_symmetry.space_group_name_H-M   'P 1'
#
loop_
_entity.id
_entity.type
_entity.pdbx_description
1 polymer ?
#
loop_
_entity_poly.entity_id
_entity_poly.type
_entity_poly.pdbx_seq_one_letter_code
_entity_poly.pdbx_strand_id
1 'polypeptide(L)'
;SEVAPIEAVLSLIYSLAEIIQVLSSDVSRCGAFVVNTTFFEIVCRYDRLLAANQRPLPSLLEAFLDARGLLHPSARLRTRVVYLFCRFVKAHKQSLGDYVGTVLTQLAPLLAVNPNANSLFSDDDQMFLYEATSTLIVFGSLKVELKEQYTKELAGSLLQKFLAANEELCKVTNSEDQQKILCYMCNIIGYSSRITKAFTTSNSMISCNCASTFYQIMNTYLEKVPVDSIEMLDALRQYLHRMVACFDEQLLPALPSIFNKFLSAASNHKTLHDFLILAQQIFAKLKSKVLNSELEVRTLFELLWSVHSSEHDLADEVVARNLCYLNRAYLQMILSIVVNDLLPLISNNGQGFMRRLSASILAFCTCSDTVAQKVALTAVAKLFSKLFNNGTIAFVESSVWEQSIITTLQVPLALSHDPADAQCVLVQHEASMCLQVLRMCLPERFDAVIHTILPSEVTEKISNYLRTLKGKELEKHMDELYAQLRVERITA
;
A
#
# COMPACT_ATOMS: atom_id res chain seq x y z
N SER A 1 -35.44 -18.46 36.78
CA SER A 1 -34.05 -18.13 36.42
C SER A 1 -33.96 -17.06 35.32
N GLU A 2 -34.98 -16.23 35.14
CA GLU A 2 -35.04 -15.19 34.08
C GLU A 2 -34.73 -13.76 34.57
N VAL A 3 -34.39 -13.58 35.86
CA VAL A 3 -34.17 -12.25 36.47
C VAL A 3 -32.74 -11.74 36.26
N ALA A 4 -31.73 -12.63 36.26
CA ALA A 4 -30.33 -12.29 36.02
C ALA A 4 -30.06 -11.57 34.68
N PRO A 5 -30.69 -11.94 33.54
CA PRO A 5 -30.52 -11.17 32.31
C PRO A 5 -31.20 -9.79 32.35
N ILE A 6 -32.28 -9.62 33.12
CA ILE A 6 -32.98 -8.33 33.22
C ILE A 6 -32.17 -7.34 34.06
N GLU A 7 -31.60 -7.77 35.19
CA GLU A 7 -30.74 -6.90 36.02
C GLU A 7 -29.47 -6.48 35.28
N ALA A 8 -28.85 -7.39 34.52
CA ALA A 8 -27.70 -7.06 33.68
C ALA A 8 -28.05 -6.05 32.57
N VAL A 9 -29.22 -6.21 31.94
CA VAL A 9 -29.72 -5.25 30.93
C VAL A 9 -30.05 -3.90 31.56
N LEU A 10 -30.70 -3.87 32.73
CA LEU A 10 -30.98 -2.63 33.45
C LEU A 10 -29.71 -1.90 33.88
N SER A 11 -28.72 -2.63 34.44
CA SER A 11 -27.42 -2.07 34.79
C SER A 11 -26.72 -1.46 33.57
N LEU A 12 -26.74 -2.15 32.42
CA LEU A 12 -26.20 -1.62 31.18
C LEU A 12 -26.94 -0.33 30.74
N ILE A 13 -28.27 -0.31 30.83
CA ILE A 13 -29.08 0.87 30.50
C ILE A 13 -28.74 2.05 31.42
N TYR A 14 -28.57 1.82 32.72
CA TYR A 14 -28.16 2.86 33.67
C TYR A 14 -26.77 3.40 33.35
N SER A 15 -25.79 2.53 33.09
CA SER A 15 -24.44 2.97 32.70
C SER A 15 -24.45 3.78 31.40
N LEU A 16 -25.27 3.42 30.41
CA LEU A 16 -25.42 4.21 29.18
C LEU A 16 -26.10 5.56 29.43
N ALA A 17 -27.08 5.61 30.34
CA ALA A 17 -27.73 6.85 30.74
C ALA A 17 -26.77 7.81 31.46
N GLU A 18 -25.92 7.29 32.35
CA GLU A 18 -24.85 8.06 33.01
C GLU A 18 -23.86 8.63 31.99
N ILE A 19 -23.48 7.84 30.98
CA ILE A 19 -22.60 8.32 29.90
C ILE A 19 -23.27 9.48 29.14
N ILE A 20 -24.56 9.38 28.82
CA ILE A 20 -25.30 10.49 28.16
C ILE A 20 -25.30 11.74 29.05
N GLN A 21 -25.47 11.59 30.35
CA GLN A 21 -25.38 12.72 31.29
C GLN A 21 -23.99 13.36 31.26
N VAL A 22 -22.92 12.56 31.30
CA VAL A 22 -21.54 13.07 31.19
C VAL A 22 -21.33 13.81 29.87
N LEU A 23 -21.79 13.24 28.75
CA LEU A 23 -21.68 13.86 27.41
C LEU A 23 -22.47 15.17 27.29
N SER A 24 -23.52 15.35 28.10
CA SER A 24 -24.35 16.56 28.13
C SER A 24 -23.94 17.54 29.23
N SER A 25 -22.91 17.21 30.01
CA SER A 25 -22.50 17.97 31.19
C SER A 25 -21.37 18.98 30.90
N ASP A 26 -21.16 19.88 31.84
CA ASP A 26 -20.05 20.84 31.85
C ASP A 26 -18.76 20.28 32.47
N VAL A 27 -18.60 18.95 32.57
CA VAL A 27 -17.39 18.31 33.13
C VAL A 27 -16.11 18.76 32.42
N SER A 28 -16.21 19.07 31.12
CA SER A 28 -15.13 19.64 30.30
C SER A 28 -14.62 21.01 30.80
N ARG A 29 -15.37 21.71 31.65
CA ARG A 29 -15.00 23.01 32.24
C ARG A 29 -14.21 22.88 33.54
N CYS A 30 -14.03 21.65 34.06
CA CYS A 30 -13.28 21.41 35.29
C CYS A 30 -11.83 21.91 35.21
N GLY A 31 -11.24 21.94 34.01
CA GLY A 31 -9.89 22.47 33.77
C GLY A 31 -8.77 21.55 34.25
N ALA A 32 -9.09 20.50 35.01
CA ALA A 32 -8.15 19.45 35.37
C ALA A 32 -7.78 18.62 34.14
N PHE A 33 -6.48 18.52 33.84
CA PHE A 33 -5.94 17.80 32.67
C PHE A 33 -6.54 16.40 32.49
N VAL A 34 -6.58 15.61 33.58
CA VAL A 34 -7.09 14.22 33.56
C VAL A 34 -8.58 14.19 33.24
N VAL A 35 -9.35 15.11 33.81
CA VAL A 35 -10.81 15.18 33.60
C VAL A 35 -11.12 15.56 32.16
N ASN A 36 -10.49 16.62 31.64
CA ASN A 36 -10.71 17.07 30.26
C ASN A 36 -10.28 16.01 29.24
N THR A 37 -9.12 15.37 29.45
CA THR A 37 -8.66 14.29 28.55
C THR A 37 -9.62 13.11 28.58
N THR A 38 -10.02 12.65 29.77
CA THR A 38 -10.96 11.54 29.93
C THR A 38 -12.32 11.86 29.32
N PHE A 39 -12.79 13.10 29.45
CA PHE A 39 -14.02 13.57 28.83
C PHE A 39 -13.99 13.37 27.30
N PHE A 40 -12.96 13.88 26.61
CA PHE A 40 -12.85 13.70 25.15
C PHE A 40 -12.65 12.23 24.75
N GLU A 41 -12.00 11.42 25.58
CA GLU A 41 -11.89 9.98 25.34
C GLU A 41 -13.24 9.27 25.44
N ILE A 42 -14.09 9.63 26.41
CA ILE A 42 -15.46 9.13 26.54
C ILE A 42 -16.26 9.50 25.29
N VAL A 43 -16.18 10.76 24.84
CA VAL A 43 -16.84 11.24 23.62
C VAL A 43 -16.49 10.35 22.42
N CYS A 44 -15.21 10.07 22.17
CA CYS A 44 -14.81 9.23 21.05
C CYS A 44 -15.04 7.72 21.27
N ARG A 45 -15.04 7.24 22.53
CA ARG A 45 -15.26 5.83 22.86
C ARG A 45 -16.71 5.41 22.66
N TYR A 46 -17.65 6.31 22.94
CA TYR A 46 -19.09 6.06 22.84
C TYR A 46 -19.72 6.77 21.64
N ASP A 47 -18.97 6.88 20.54
CA ASP A 47 -19.41 7.47 19.26
C ASP A 47 -20.71 6.84 18.72
N ARG A 48 -20.88 5.52 18.85
CA ARG A 48 -22.13 4.83 18.44
C ARG A 48 -23.36 5.32 19.20
N LEU A 49 -23.21 5.65 20.48
CA LEU A 49 -24.29 6.18 21.30
C LEU A 49 -24.61 7.63 20.90
N LEU A 50 -23.60 8.42 20.57
CA LEU A 50 -23.76 9.77 20.01
C LEU A 50 -24.39 9.76 18.61
N ALA A 51 -24.13 8.74 17.80
CA ALA A 51 -24.77 8.58 16.50
C ALA A 51 -26.28 8.34 16.63
N ALA A 52 -26.70 7.60 17.67
CA ALA A 52 -28.11 7.36 17.99
C ALA A 52 -28.80 8.57 18.66
N ASN A 53 -28.06 9.35 19.47
CA ASN A 53 -28.55 10.56 20.12
C ASN A 53 -27.64 11.76 19.82
N GLN A 54 -27.99 12.52 18.78
CA GLN A 54 -27.20 13.64 18.28
C GLN A 54 -27.38 14.94 19.08
N ARG A 55 -28.24 14.97 20.12
CA ARG A 55 -28.50 16.19 20.91
C ARG A 55 -27.24 16.84 21.50
N PRO A 56 -26.26 16.09 22.06
CA PRO A 56 -25.05 16.69 22.62
C PRO A 56 -24.02 17.14 21.56
N LEU A 57 -24.22 16.78 20.28
CA LEU A 57 -23.21 16.99 19.24
C LEU A 57 -22.73 18.45 19.12
N PRO A 58 -23.60 19.48 19.17
CA PRO A 58 -23.16 20.87 19.03
C PRO A 58 -22.29 21.35 20.21
N SER A 59 -22.67 21.00 21.45
CA SER A 59 -21.91 21.40 22.64
C SER A 59 -20.57 20.67 22.72
N LEU A 60 -20.52 19.41 22.28
CA LEU A 60 -19.27 18.66 22.17
C LEU A 60 -18.35 19.26 21.11
N LEU A 61 -18.89 19.65 19.95
CA LEU A 61 -18.14 20.31 18.90
C LEU A 61 -17.55 21.64 19.38
N GLU A 62 -18.34 22.46 20.08
CA GLU A 62 -17.86 23.68 20.72
C GLU A 62 -16.73 23.40 21.73
N ALA A 63 -16.87 22.36 22.56
CA ALA A 63 -15.85 21.97 23.52
C ALA A 63 -14.54 21.53 22.86
N PHE A 64 -14.61 20.88 21.69
CA PHE A 64 -13.42 20.57 20.92
C PHE A 64 -12.73 21.82 20.38
N LEU A 65 -13.48 22.83 19.93
CA LEU A 65 -12.91 23.98 19.20
C LEU A 65 -12.42 25.12 20.11
N ASP A 66 -12.87 25.18 21.37
CA ASP A 66 -12.52 26.26 22.29
C ASP A 66 -11.32 25.95 23.22
N ALA A 67 -11.14 26.77 24.26
CA ALA A 67 -10.05 26.65 25.25
C ALA A 67 -10.08 25.37 26.09
N ARG A 68 -11.16 24.58 26.04
CA ARG A 68 -11.24 23.25 26.66
C ARG A 68 -10.49 22.21 25.83
N GLY A 69 -10.44 22.39 24.50
CA GLY A 69 -9.93 21.43 23.53
C GLY A 69 -8.73 21.92 22.73
N LEU A 70 -8.94 22.23 21.44
CA LEU A 70 -7.88 22.59 20.49
C LEU A 70 -7.14 23.88 20.86
N LEU A 71 -7.77 24.79 21.59
CA LEU A 71 -7.14 26.03 22.07
C LEU A 71 -6.64 25.91 23.52
N HIS A 72 -6.59 24.70 24.07
CA HIS A 72 -6.19 24.50 25.46
C HIS A 72 -4.73 24.96 25.71
N PRO A 73 -4.40 25.60 26.84
CA PRO A 73 -3.06 26.12 27.10
C PRO A 73 -1.96 25.05 27.11
N SER A 74 -2.26 23.85 27.61
CA SER A 74 -1.32 22.74 27.65
C SER A 74 -1.16 22.07 26.28
N ALA A 75 0.05 22.11 25.72
CA ALA A 75 0.41 21.43 24.48
C ALA A 75 0.15 19.91 24.56
N ARG A 76 0.47 19.29 25.70
CA ARG A 76 0.23 17.86 25.93
C ARG A 76 -1.25 17.47 25.75
N LEU A 77 -2.17 18.33 26.21
CA LEU A 77 -3.60 18.09 26.04
C LEU A 77 -4.01 18.32 24.58
N ARG A 78 -3.53 19.39 23.94
CA ARG A 78 -3.81 19.69 22.53
C ARG A 78 -3.44 18.54 21.61
N THR A 79 -2.25 17.95 21.76
CA THR A 79 -1.80 16.78 20.98
C THR A 79 -2.75 15.58 21.11
N ARG A 80 -3.31 15.34 22.30
CA ARG A 80 -4.30 14.28 22.47
C ARG A 80 -5.65 14.66 21.87
N VAL A 81 -6.10 15.89 22.11
CA VAL A 81 -7.42 16.36 21.67
C VAL A 81 -7.50 16.50 20.16
N VAL A 82 -6.44 16.92 19.46
CA VAL A 82 -6.46 17.05 17.99
C VAL A 82 -6.66 15.70 17.30
N TYR A 83 -6.04 14.65 17.82
CA TYR A 83 -6.28 13.27 17.37
C TYR A 83 -7.73 12.86 17.64
N LEU A 84 -8.24 13.10 18.85
CA LEU A 84 -9.62 12.76 19.22
C LEU A 84 -10.63 13.56 18.39
N PHE A 85 -10.36 14.82 18.09
CA PHE A 85 -11.18 15.66 17.22
C PHE A 85 -11.24 15.09 15.80
N CYS A 86 -10.10 14.72 15.21
CA CYS A 86 -10.07 14.06 13.90
C CYS A 86 -10.87 12.75 13.89
N ARG A 87 -10.77 11.95 14.96
CA ARG A 87 -11.56 10.72 15.12
C ARG A 87 -13.06 11.02 15.26
N PHE A 88 -13.43 12.00 16.07
CA PHE A 88 -14.80 12.46 16.27
C PHE A 88 -15.42 12.94 14.97
N VAL A 89 -14.73 13.80 14.22
CA VAL A 89 -15.17 14.28 12.91
C VAL A 89 -15.42 13.12 11.96
N LYS A 90 -14.52 12.14 11.87
CA LYS A 90 -14.70 10.97 11.00
C LYS A 90 -15.90 10.10 11.40
N ALA A 91 -16.14 9.91 12.69
CA ALA A 91 -17.25 9.12 13.20
C ALA A 91 -18.61 9.80 12.94
N HIS A 92 -18.66 11.13 13.03
CA HIS A 92 -19.89 11.92 12.95
C HIS A 92 -20.02 12.77 11.68
N LYS A 93 -19.18 12.56 10.67
CA LYS A 93 -19.10 13.37 9.44
C LYS A 93 -20.43 13.61 8.71
N GLN A 94 -21.37 12.67 8.80
CA GLN A 94 -22.71 12.81 8.19
C GLN A 94 -23.65 13.72 9.01
N SER A 95 -23.46 13.78 10.32
CA SER A 95 -24.28 14.59 11.25
C SER A 95 -23.72 15.99 11.45
N LEU A 96 -22.47 16.23 11.05
CA LEU A 96 -21.79 17.53 11.22
C LEU A 96 -22.09 18.53 10.10
N GLY A 97 -22.87 18.14 9.10
CA GLY A 97 -23.03 18.89 7.85
C GLY A 97 -23.48 20.34 8.01
N ASP A 98 -24.40 20.61 8.94
CA ASP A 98 -24.96 21.95 9.17
C ASP A 98 -23.99 22.89 9.90
N TYR A 99 -22.99 22.33 10.60
CA TYR A 99 -22.01 23.09 11.38
C TYR A 99 -20.75 23.43 10.57
N VAL A 100 -20.57 22.83 9.39
CA VAL A 100 -19.30 22.88 8.64
C VAL A 100 -18.81 24.31 8.40
N GLY A 101 -19.67 25.23 7.98
CA GLY A 101 -19.26 26.62 7.73
C GLY A 101 -18.59 27.27 8.94
N THR A 102 -19.24 27.20 10.11
CA THR A 102 -18.72 27.76 11.37
C THR A 102 -17.46 27.05 11.83
N VAL A 103 -17.42 25.72 11.74
CA VAL A 103 -16.26 24.93 12.16
C VAL A 103 -15.04 25.25 11.29
N LEU A 104 -15.22 25.36 9.97
CA LEU A 104 -14.12 25.69 9.06
C LEU A 104 -13.54 27.08 9.35
N THR A 105 -14.37 28.07 9.68
CA THR A 105 -13.89 29.41 10.08
C THR A 105 -13.03 29.35 11.34
N GLN A 106 -13.39 28.52 12.33
CA GLN A 106 -12.61 28.37 13.56
C GLN A 106 -11.32 27.55 13.35
N LEU A 107 -11.33 26.58 12.43
CA LEU A 107 -10.15 25.77 12.11
C LEU A 107 -9.13 26.49 11.21
N ALA A 108 -9.58 27.42 10.35
CA ALA A 108 -8.70 28.14 9.42
C ALA A 108 -7.42 28.73 10.04
N PRO A 109 -7.46 29.47 11.18
CA PRO A 109 -6.24 29.98 11.81
C PRO A 109 -5.33 28.89 12.37
N LEU A 110 -5.86 27.70 12.68
CA LEU A 110 -5.09 26.58 13.23
C LEU A 110 -4.30 25.81 12.17
N LEU A 111 -4.66 25.97 10.89
CA LEU A 111 -3.97 25.39 9.73
C LEU A 111 -2.77 26.24 9.25
N ALA A 112 -2.45 27.33 9.96
CA ALA A 112 -1.25 28.11 9.71
C ALA A 112 -0.02 27.30 10.15
N VAL A 113 0.80 26.93 9.16
CA VAL A 113 2.10 26.25 9.35
C VAL A 113 3.19 27.14 8.75
N ASN A 114 4.31 27.25 9.46
CA ASN A 114 5.45 28.10 9.09
C ASN A 114 6.74 27.42 9.60
N PRO A 115 7.81 27.35 8.79
CA PRO A 115 9.07 26.70 9.19
C PRO A 115 9.79 27.39 10.36
N ASN A 116 9.55 28.68 10.58
CA ASN A 116 10.33 29.53 11.50
C ASN A 116 9.55 30.01 12.73
N ALA A 117 8.27 29.65 12.86
CA ALA A 117 7.41 30.10 13.95
C ALA A 117 7.15 28.96 14.95
N ASN A 118 7.04 29.31 16.23
CA ASN A 118 6.53 28.38 17.24
C ASN A 118 5.06 28.06 16.93
N SER A 119 4.83 26.91 16.29
CA SER A 119 3.50 26.44 15.95
C SER A 119 2.73 25.99 17.20
N LEU A 120 1.42 26.19 17.20
CA LEU A 120 0.55 25.74 18.30
C LEU A 120 0.51 24.21 18.42
N PHE A 121 0.70 23.54 17.28
CA PHE A 121 0.64 22.11 17.06
C PHE A 121 1.96 21.60 16.48
N SER A 122 2.35 20.38 16.84
CA SER A 122 3.45 19.68 16.17
C SER A 122 3.07 19.34 14.72
N ASP A 123 4.06 18.95 13.90
CA ASP A 123 3.79 18.55 12.51
C ASP A 123 2.85 17.34 12.41
N ASP A 124 3.01 16.36 13.30
CA ASP A 124 2.11 15.20 13.37
C ASP A 124 0.69 15.60 13.78
N ASP A 125 0.55 16.55 14.71
CA ASP A 125 -0.74 17.08 15.13
C ASP A 125 -1.45 17.82 13.99
N GLN A 126 -0.70 18.57 13.19
CA GLN A 126 -1.23 19.28 12.02
C GLN A 126 -1.79 18.31 10.97
N MET A 127 -1.22 17.12 10.81
CA MET A 127 -1.77 16.09 9.93
C MET A 127 -3.23 15.73 10.28
N PHE A 128 -3.56 15.67 11.57
CA PHE A 128 -4.92 15.38 12.04
C PHE A 128 -5.89 16.53 11.78
N LEU A 129 -5.43 17.78 11.90
CA LEU A 129 -6.24 18.96 11.55
C LEU A 129 -6.57 19.01 10.07
N TYR A 130 -5.57 18.85 9.19
CA TYR A 130 -5.80 18.80 7.75
C TYR A 130 -6.76 17.66 7.34
N GLU A 131 -6.60 16.49 7.95
CA GLU A 131 -7.48 15.34 7.72
C GLU A 131 -8.91 15.59 8.23
N ALA A 132 -9.08 16.25 9.38
CA ALA A 132 -10.39 16.63 9.90
C ALA A 132 -11.07 17.69 9.02
N THR A 133 -10.36 18.75 8.66
CA THR A 133 -10.86 19.85 7.81
C THR A 133 -11.32 19.32 6.45
N SER A 134 -10.51 18.51 5.78
CA SER A 134 -10.90 17.90 4.50
C SER A 134 -12.11 16.97 4.64
N THR A 135 -12.21 16.21 5.73
CA THR A 135 -13.38 15.36 6.01
C THR A 135 -14.65 16.20 6.17
N LEU A 136 -14.58 17.33 6.88
CA LEU A 136 -15.70 18.26 7.04
C LEU A 136 -16.13 18.87 5.69
N ILE A 137 -15.18 19.26 4.83
CA ILE A 137 -15.49 19.81 3.50
C ILE A 137 -16.20 18.75 2.64
N VAL A 138 -15.61 17.55 2.52
CA VAL A 138 -16.10 16.51 1.61
C VAL A 138 -17.46 15.96 2.05
N PHE A 139 -17.66 15.73 3.35
CA PHE A 139 -18.91 15.15 3.89
C PHE A 139 -19.91 16.18 4.40
N GLY A 140 -19.57 17.47 4.38
CA GLY A 140 -20.46 18.53 4.79
C GLY A 140 -21.73 18.62 3.92
N SER A 141 -22.80 19.17 4.51
CA SER A 141 -24.05 19.54 3.83
C SER A 141 -23.85 20.78 2.94
N LEU A 142 -22.82 20.75 2.11
CA LEU A 142 -22.41 21.83 1.21
C LEU A 142 -22.80 21.48 -0.23
N LYS A 143 -23.13 22.49 -1.02
CA LYS A 143 -23.26 22.33 -2.48
C LYS A 143 -21.91 21.99 -3.09
N VAL A 144 -21.91 21.34 -4.25
CA VAL A 144 -20.68 20.89 -4.93
C VAL A 144 -19.74 22.05 -5.21
N GLU A 145 -20.27 23.23 -5.56
CA GLU A 145 -19.48 24.43 -5.85
C GLU A 145 -18.70 24.93 -4.62
N LEU A 146 -19.32 24.86 -3.43
CA LEU A 146 -18.64 25.23 -2.18
C LEU A 146 -17.63 24.17 -1.75
N LYS A 147 -17.92 22.88 -1.97
CA LYS A 147 -16.96 21.79 -1.73
C LYS A 147 -15.72 21.96 -2.62
N GLU A 148 -15.94 22.27 -3.89
CA GLU A 148 -14.89 22.58 -4.85
C GLU A 148 -14.07 23.78 -4.38
N GLN A 149 -14.72 24.90 -4.04
CA GLN A 149 -14.06 26.12 -3.58
C GLN A 149 -13.19 25.87 -2.34
N TYR A 150 -13.75 25.31 -1.26
CA TYR A 150 -12.99 25.08 -0.02
C TYR A 150 -11.87 24.06 -0.20
N THR A 151 -12.08 23.04 -1.03
CA THR A 151 -11.01 22.07 -1.32
C THR A 151 -9.89 22.73 -2.11
N LYS A 152 -10.21 23.58 -3.10
CA LYS A 152 -9.23 24.35 -3.88
C LYS A 152 -8.45 25.33 -3.02
N GLU A 153 -9.12 26.05 -2.12
CA GLU A 153 -8.46 26.95 -1.16
C GLU A 153 -7.53 26.18 -0.21
N LEU A 154 -8.01 25.07 0.36
CA LEU A 154 -7.22 24.25 1.29
C LEU A 154 -5.98 23.66 0.61
N ALA A 155 -6.17 22.94 -0.50
CA ALA A 155 -5.10 22.29 -1.24
C ALA A 155 -4.16 23.31 -1.93
N GLY A 156 -4.73 24.39 -2.47
CA GLY A 156 -3.99 25.51 -3.04
C GLY A 156 -3.09 26.20 -1.99
N SER A 157 -3.57 26.37 -0.76
CA SER A 157 -2.74 26.94 0.31
C SER A 157 -1.49 26.10 0.61
N LEU A 158 -1.61 24.77 0.57
CA LEU A 158 -0.47 23.85 0.74
C LEU A 158 0.50 23.95 -0.45
N LEU A 159 -0.02 24.03 -1.68
CA LEU A 159 0.82 24.22 -2.86
C LEU A 159 1.61 25.54 -2.79
N GLN A 160 0.95 26.64 -2.42
CA GLN A 160 1.63 27.94 -2.30
C GLN A 160 2.70 27.93 -1.21
N LYS A 161 2.42 27.32 -0.05
CA LYS A 161 3.43 27.12 1.02
C LYS A 161 4.63 26.30 0.54
N PHE A 162 4.39 25.23 -0.23
CA PHE A 162 5.45 24.41 -0.81
C PHE A 162 6.30 25.20 -1.81
N LEU A 163 5.67 25.96 -2.72
CA LEU A 163 6.37 26.76 -3.72
C LEU A 163 7.21 27.86 -3.08
N ALA A 164 6.68 28.57 -2.09
CA ALA A 164 7.42 29.57 -1.34
C ALA A 164 8.65 28.97 -0.65
N ALA A 165 8.48 27.82 0.02
CA ALA A 165 9.60 27.10 0.64
C ALA A 165 10.64 26.63 -0.38
N ASN A 166 10.21 26.17 -1.56
CA ASN A 166 11.10 25.79 -2.65
C ASN A 166 11.92 26.99 -3.18
N GLU A 167 11.32 28.16 -3.29
CA GLU A 167 12.04 29.39 -3.67
C GLU A 167 13.02 29.85 -2.59
N GLU A 168 12.68 29.68 -1.32
CA GLU A 168 13.58 29.96 -0.19
C GLU A 168 14.76 28.99 -0.16
N LEU A 169 14.52 27.70 -0.42
CA LEU A 169 15.58 26.69 -0.46
C LEU A 169 16.71 27.07 -1.44
N CYS A 170 16.38 27.67 -2.58
CA CYS A 170 17.37 28.15 -3.56
C CYS A 170 18.21 29.33 -3.08
N LYS A 171 17.76 30.07 -2.06
CA LYS A 171 18.42 31.28 -1.54
C LYS A 171 19.29 30.99 -0.31
N VAL A 172 18.94 29.96 0.45
CA VAL A 172 19.62 29.59 1.69
C VAL A 172 20.89 28.79 1.38
N THR A 173 22.00 29.20 1.97
CA THR A 173 23.30 28.52 1.87
C THR A 173 23.68 27.74 3.12
N ASN A 174 23.00 28.00 4.24
CA ASN A 174 23.22 27.29 5.50
C ASN A 174 22.57 25.90 5.47
N SER A 175 23.37 24.85 5.74
CA SER A 175 22.91 23.45 5.77
C SER A 175 21.79 23.20 6.78
N GLU A 176 21.84 23.82 7.97
CA GLU A 176 20.81 23.60 9.00
C GLU A 176 19.45 24.18 8.57
N ASP A 177 19.46 25.37 7.98
CA ASP A 177 18.25 26.04 7.52
C ASP A 177 17.70 25.37 6.25
N GLN A 178 18.57 24.87 5.36
CA GLN A 178 18.17 24.02 4.25
C GLN A 178 17.43 22.77 4.74
N GLN A 179 17.96 22.08 5.76
CA GLN A 179 17.31 20.89 6.31
C GLN A 179 15.94 21.20 6.94
N LYS A 180 15.81 22.33 7.65
CA LYS A 180 14.51 22.79 8.18
C LYS A 180 13.49 23.04 7.07
N ILE A 181 13.90 23.69 5.99
CA ILE A 181 13.04 23.95 4.82
C ILE A 181 12.64 22.64 4.14
N LEU A 182 13.58 21.71 3.95
CA LEU A 182 13.29 20.38 3.37
C LEU A 182 12.29 19.60 4.23
N CYS A 183 12.48 19.57 5.55
CA CYS A 183 11.55 18.94 6.48
C CYS A 183 10.16 19.58 6.41
N TYR A 184 10.10 20.92 6.38
CA TYR A 184 8.84 21.64 6.20
C TYR A 184 8.15 21.26 4.87
N MET A 185 8.89 21.18 3.77
CA MET A 185 8.34 20.75 2.47
C MET A 185 7.82 19.30 2.51
N CYS A 186 8.54 18.38 3.17
CA CYS A 186 8.07 17.01 3.42
C CYS A 186 6.73 17.01 4.17
N ASN A 187 6.61 17.83 5.22
CA ASN A 187 5.39 17.96 6.01
C ASN A 187 4.23 18.49 5.17
N ILE A 188 4.48 19.48 4.29
CA ILE A 188 3.46 19.99 3.36
C ILE A 188 2.95 18.90 2.40
N ILE A 189 3.85 18.10 1.82
CA ILE A 189 3.46 16.94 0.99
C ILE A 189 2.65 15.94 1.83
N GLY A 190 3.06 15.71 3.08
CA GLY A 190 2.34 14.89 4.06
C GLY A 190 0.92 15.40 4.33
N TYR A 191 0.74 16.70 4.54
CA TYR A 191 -0.58 17.34 4.72
C TYR A 191 -1.44 17.19 3.46
N SER A 192 -0.85 17.38 2.28
CA SER A 192 -1.51 17.13 0.99
C SER A 192 -1.97 15.67 0.86
N SER A 193 -1.19 14.71 1.37
CA SER A 193 -1.62 13.30 1.43
C SER A 193 -2.79 13.11 2.39
N ARG A 194 -2.77 13.76 3.56
CA ARG A 194 -3.81 13.67 4.59
C ARG A 194 -5.16 14.18 4.12
N ILE A 195 -5.20 15.31 3.41
CA ILE A 195 -6.47 15.86 2.90
C ILE A 195 -7.14 14.94 1.88
N THR A 196 -6.37 14.07 1.21
CA THR A 196 -6.92 13.16 0.19
C THR A 196 -7.65 11.96 0.80
N LYS A 197 -7.42 11.66 2.09
CA LYS A 197 -8.08 10.55 2.80
C LYS A 197 -9.58 10.77 3.01
N ALA A 198 -10.05 12.01 2.90
CA ALA A 198 -11.48 12.31 2.94
C ALA A 198 -12.23 11.76 1.71
N PHE A 199 -11.55 11.62 0.55
CA PHE A 199 -12.19 11.12 -0.66
C PHE A 199 -12.42 9.61 -0.59
N THR A 200 -13.61 9.21 -1.00
CA THR A 200 -14.06 7.81 -1.05
C THR A 200 -14.62 7.52 -2.44
N THR A 201 -15.00 6.27 -2.70
CA THR A 201 -15.63 5.92 -3.98
C THR A 201 -16.94 6.70 -4.21
N SER A 202 -17.70 7.00 -3.16
CA SER A 202 -18.95 7.77 -3.27
C SER A 202 -18.73 9.28 -3.33
N ASN A 203 -17.71 9.79 -2.64
CA ASN A 203 -17.32 11.20 -2.67
C ASN A 203 -15.89 11.30 -3.24
N SER A 204 -15.77 11.17 -4.55
CA SER A 204 -14.50 11.20 -5.28
C SER A 204 -14.07 12.64 -5.59
N MET A 205 -12.79 12.82 -5.93
CA MET A 205 -12.28 14.11 -6.40
C MET A 205 -13.01 14.63 -7.65
N ILE A 206 -13.52 13.71 -8.47
CA ILE A 206 -14.32 14.03 -9.66
C ILE A 206 -15.67 14.58 -9.23
N SER A 207 -16.37 13.91 -8.30
CA SER A 207 -17.66 14.38 -7.79
C SER A 207 -17.59 15.72 -7.04
N CYS A 208 -16.40 16.07 -6.53
CA CYS A 208 -16.12 17.34 -5.88
C CYS A 208 -15.49 18.39 -6.81
N ASN A 209 -15.41 18.13 -8.13
CA ASN A 209 -14.80 19.02 -9.14
C ASN A 209 -13.36 19.50 -8.80
N CYS A 210 -12.61 18.73 -8.01
CA CYS A 210 -11.28 19.13 -7.53
C CYS A 210 -10.14 18.27 -8.08
N ALA A 211 -10.44 17.31 -8.97
CA ALA A 211 -9.44 16.40 -9.53
C ALA A 211 -8.32 17.14 -10.28
N SER A 212 -8.65 18.17 -11.08
CA SER A 212 -7.65 18.97 -11.79
C SER A 212 -6.68 19.69 -10.87
N THR A 213 -7.16 20.18 -9.72
CA THR A 213 -6.32 20.84 -8.70
C THR A 213 -5.32 19.87 -8.09
N PHE A 214 -5.77 18.67 -7.69
CA PHE A 214 -4.85 17.66 -7.15
C PHE A 214 -3.86 17.13 -8.21
N TYR A 215 -4.28 17.08 -9.48
CA TYR A 215 -3.42 16.67 -10.58
C TYR A 215 -2.31 17.70 -10.83
N GLN A 216 -2.65 19.00 -10.80
CA GLN A 216 -1.68 20.08 -10.85
C GLN A 216 -0.69 20.00 -9.68
N ILE A 217 -1.18 19.85 -8.45
CA ILE A 217 -0.35 19.72 -7.24
C ILE A 217 0.61 18.54 -7.38
N MET A 218 0.11 17.38 -7.81
CA MET A 218 0.92 16.18 -8.02
C MET A 218 2.05 16.42 -9.02
N ASN A 219 1.76 17.03 -10.16
CA ASN A 219 2.78 17.32 -11.17
C ASN A 219 3.81 18.34 -10.68
N THR A 220 3.38 19.36 -9.93
CA THR A 220 4.33 20.31 -9.31
C THR A 220 5.24 19.62 -8.30
N TYR A 221 4.72 18.71 -7.46
CA TYR A 221 5.56 17.93 -6.55
C TYR A 221 6.52 16.99 -7.30
N LEU A 222 6.04 16.30 -8.34
CA LEU A 222 6.87 15.45 -9.20
C LEU A 222 8.02 16.24 -9.85
N GLU A 223 7.77 17.47 -10.29
CA GLU A 223 8.77 18.33 -10.89
C GLU A 223 9.79 18.82 -9.86
N LYS A 224 9.32 19.43 -8.77
CA LYS A 224 10.16 20.21 -7.84
C LYS A 224 10.87 19.40 -6.76
N VAL A 225 10.38 18.22 -6.38
CA VAL A 225 11.06 17.38 -5.38
C VAL A 225 12.44 16.95 -5.92
N PRO A 226 13.56 17.22 -5.24
CA PRO A 226 14.88 16.85 -5.73
C PRO A 226 15.09 15.33 -5.66
N VAL A 227 15.77 14.78 -6.67
CA VAL A 227 16.09 13.34 -6.78
C VAL A 227 17.09 12.89 -5.69
N ASP A 228 17.90 13.82 -5.19
CA ASP A 228 18.92 13.54 -4.18
C ASP A 228 18.37 13.51 -2.73
N SER A 229 17.16 14.05 -2.50
CA SER A 229 16.54 14.03 -1.16
C SER A 229 15.67 12.79 -0.97
N ILE A 230 16.24 11.80 -0.26
CA ILE A 230 15.54 10.55 0.08
C ILE A 230 14.25 10.83 0.88
N GLU A 231 14.30 11.78 1.81
CA GLU A 231 13.18 12.14 2.69
C GLU A 231 12.01 12.73 1.89
N MET A 232 12.29 13.67 0.98
CA MET A 232 11.25 14.26 0.13
C MET A 232 10.70 13.26 -0.89
N LEU A 233 11.55 12.40 -1.43
CA LEU A 233 11.09 11.31 -2.30
C LEU A 233 10.19 10.33 -1.57
N ASP A 234 10.48 10.02 -0.30
CA ASP A 234 9.59 9.17 0.50
C ASP A 234 8.26 9.87 0.78
N ALA A 235 8.27 11.16 1.13
CA ALA A 235 7.04 11.95 1.29
C ALA A 235 6.21 11.98 -0.01
N LEU A 236 6.86 12.21 -1.15
CA LEU A 236 6.23 12.18 -2.48
C LEU A 236 5.68 10.79 -2.81
N ARG A 237 6.42 9.72 -2.53
CA ARG A 237 5.98 8.34 -2.74
C ARG A 237 4.73 8.01 -1.90
N GLN A 238 4.71 8.40 -0.63
CA GLN A 238 3.55 8.24 0.24
C GLN A 238 2.32 9.02 -0.27
N TYR A 239 2.54 10.23 -0.82
CA TYR A 239 1.49 10.99 -1.50
C TYR A 239 1.00 10.28 -2.77
N LEU A 240 1.90 9.76 -3.61
CA LEU A 240 1.54 9.05 -4.85
C LEU A 240 0.76 7.76 -4.58
N HIS A 241 1.06 7.01 -3.51
CA HIS A 241 0.22 5.88 -3.08
C HIS A 241 -1.24 6.28 -2.85
N ARG A 242 -1.48 7.51 -2.38
CA ARG A 242 -2.83 8.07 -2.26
C ARG A 242 -3.39 8.51 -3.62
N MET A 243 -2.58 9.10 -4.48
CA MET A 243 -2.99 9.51 -5.83
C MET A 243 -3.45 8.32 -6.66
N VAL A 244 -2.72 7.19 -6.62
CA VAL A 244 -3.12 5.93 -7.26
C VAL A 244 -4.51 5.47 -6.79
N ALA A 245 -4.81 5.63 -5.50
CA ALA A 245 -6.10 5.25 -4.96
C ALA A 245 -7.23 6.21 -5.35
N CYS A 246 -6.94 7.50 -5.58
CA CYS A 246 -7.92 8.56 -5.82
C CYS A 246 -8.19 8.87 -7.30
N PHE A 247 -7.19 8.77 -8.18
CA PHE A 247 -7.27 9.23 -9.57
C PHE A 247 -7.72 8.17 -10.58
N ASP A 248 -7.52 6.88 -10.30
CA ASP A 248 -7.78 5.80 -11.28
C ASP A 248 -7.15 6.16 -12.65
N GLU A 249 -7.92 6.17 -13.74
CA GLU A 249 -7.44 6.45 -15.11
C GLU A 249 -6.82 7.83 -15.31
N GLN A 250 -7.18 8.82 -14.50
CA GLN A 250 -6.63 10.17 -14.64
C GLN A 250 -5.13 10.24 -14.28
N LEU A 251 -4.60 9.19 -13.65
CA LEU A 251 -3.17 9.07 -13.37
C LEU A 251 -2.34 8.66 -14.59
N LEU A 252 -2.96 8.06 -15.62
CA LEU A 252 -2.26 7.46 -16.76
C LEU A 252 -1.23 8.39 -17.42
N PRO A 253 -1.52 9.69 -17.68
CA PRO A 253 -0.56 10.57 -18.35
C PRO A 253 0.67 10.90 -17.49
N ALA A 254 0.57 10.76 -16.16
CA ALA A 254 1.67 11.04 -15.24
C ALA A 254 2.57 9.83 -14.98
N LEU A 255 2.16 8.61 -15.38
CA LEU A 255 2.92 7.38 -15.10
C LEU A 255 4.37 7.42 -15.61
N PRO A 256 4.67 7.87 -16.84
CA PRO A 256 6.06 7.94 -17.30
C PRO A 256 6.91 8.87 -16.44
N SER A 257 6.36 10.03 -16.04
CA SER A 257 7.05 10.98 -15.16
C SER A 257 7.32 10.39 -13.77
N ILE A 258 6.34 9.69 -13.19
CA ILE A 258 6.50 9.00 -11.91
C ILE A 258 7.63 7.97 -11.99
N PHE A 259 7.61 7.09 -12.99
CA PHE A 259 8.63 6.06 -13.14
C PHE A 259 10.03 6.67 -13.36
N ASN A 260 10.16 7.64 -14.25
CA ASN A 260 11.44 8.30 -14.51
C ASN A 260 12.01 8.99 -13.27
N LYS A 261 11.15 9.60 -12.43
CA LYS A 261 11.57 10.27 -11.19
C LYS A 261 12.19 9.31 -10.18
N PHE A 262 11.55 8.15 -9.95
CA PHE A 262 12.06 7.18 -8.98
C PHE A 262 13.18 6.31 -9.54
N LEU A 263 13.21 6.08 -10.85
CA LEU A 263 14.32 5.39 -11.51
C LEU A 263 15.61 6.19 -11.45
N SER A 264 15.56 7.51 -11.64
CA SER A 264 16.74 8.37 -11.49
C SER A 264 17.21 8.47 -10.03
N ALA A 265 16.30 8.29 -9.06
CA ALA A 265 16.58 8.30 -7.63
C ALA A 265 17.01 6.95 -7.05
N ALA A 266 17.00 5.87 -7.83
CA ALA A 266 17.24 4.52 -7.36
C ALA A 266 18.73 4.28 -7.04
N SER A 267 19.19 4.85 -5.93
CA SER A 267 20.59 4.81 -5.46
C SER A 267 20.88 3.65 -4.50
N ASN A 268 19.88 3.06 -3.87
CA ASN A 268 20.05 1.97 -2.91
C ASN A 268 18.90 0.96 -2.95
N HIS A 269 19.11 -0.22 -2.35
CA HIS A 269 18.12 -1.31 -2.36
C HIS A 269 16.79 -0.91 -1.71
N LYS A 270 16.81 -0.05 -0.68
CA LYS A 270 15.61 0.37 0.04
C LYS A 270 14.73 1.31 -0.79
N THR A 271 15.30 2.33 -1.42
CA THR A 271 14.54 3.27 -2.26
C THR A 271 13.93 2.55 -3.46
N LEU A 272 14.69 1.64 -4.07
CA LEU A 272 14.20 0.80 -5.16
C LEU A 272 13.08 -0.12 -4.68
N HIS A 273 13.25 -0.82 -3.56
CA HIS A 273 12.19 -1.65 -2.95
C HIS A 273 10.90 -0.85 -2.71
N ASP A 274 11.02 0.31 -2.07
CA ASP A 274 9.86 1.15 -1.73
C ASP A 274 9.14 1.66 -3.01
N PHE A 275 9.90 1.91 -4.09
CA PHE A 275 9.35 2.22 -5.41
C PHE A 275 8.64 1.02 -6.05
N LEU A 276 9.19 -0.20 -5.95
CA LEU A 276 8.53 -1.41 -6.49
C LEU A 276 7.17 -1.65 -5.86
N ILE A 277 6.98 -1.33 -4.57
CA ILE A 277 5.67 -1.39 -3.92
C ILE A 277 4.68 -0.40 -4.56
N LEU A 278 5.13 0.81 -4.90
CA LEU A 278 4.30 1.78 -5.63
C LEU A 278 3.95 1.28 -7.04
N ALA A 279 4.94 0.78 -7.79
CA ALA A 279 4.72 0.20 -9.12
C ALA A 279 3.72 -0.97 -9.06
N GLN A 280 3.86 -1.87 -8.08
CA GLN A 280 2.92 -2.97 -7.85
C GLN A 280 1.49 -2.46 -7.64
N GLN A 281 1.30 -1.42 -6.81
CA GLN A 281 0.00 -0.82 -6.56
C GLN A 281 -0.59 -0.20 -7.82
N ILE A 282 0.21 0.50 -8.63
CA ILE A 282 -0.19 1.07 -9.92
C ILE A 282 -0.73 -0.04 -10.83
N PHE A 283 0.03 -1.12 -11.02
CA PHE A 283 -0.37 -2.25 -11.86
C PHE A 283 -1.62 -2.95 -11.34
N ALA A 284 -1.74 -3.16 -10.03
CA ALA A 284 -2.90 -3.81 -9.43
C ALA A 284 -4.17 -2.96 -9.49
N LYS A 285 -4.04 -1.63 -9.36
CA LYS A 285 -5.17 -0.71 -9.33
C LYS A 285 -5.67 -0.37 -10.73
N LEU A 286 -4.77 -0.05 -11.65
CA LEU A 286 -5.11 0.39 -13.00
C LEU A 286 -5.27 -0.78 -13.98
N LYS A 287 -4.65 -1.94 -13.70
CA LYS A 287 -4.74 -3.15 -14.52
C LYS A 287 -4.41 -2.85 -15.99
N SER A 288 -5.08 -3.51 -16.94
CA SER A 288 -4.91 -3.33 -18.39
C SER A 288 -5.04 -1.88 -18.89
N LYS A 289 -5.63 -0.97 -18.11
CA LYS A 289 -5.69 0.47 -18.47
C LYS A 289 -4.31 1.11 -18.57
N VAL A 290 -3.29 0.57 -17.87
CA VAL A 290 -1.89 1.04 -17.99
C VAL A 290 -1.37 0.92 -19.41
N LEU A 291 -1.88 -0.02 -20.22
CA LEU A 291 -1.49 -0.17 -21.62
C LEU A 291 -1.85 1.05 -22.49
N ASN A 292 -2.79 1.88 -22.03
CA ASN A 292 -3.16 3.13 -22.71
C ASN A 292 -2.21 4.29 -22.35
N SER A 293 -1.22 4.06 -21.48
CA SER A 293 -0.19 5.04 -21.15
C SER A 293 1.08 4.79 -21.97
N GLU A 294 1.91 5.82 -22.13
CA GLU A 294 3.24 5.73 -22.77
C GLU A 294 4.31 5.15 -21.81
N LEU A 295 3.91 4.28 -20.88
CA LEU A 295 4.81 3.74 -19.86
C LEU A 295 5.76 2.69 -20.46
N GLU A 296 7.05 2.97 -20.38
CA GLU A 296 8.11 2.00 -20.68
C GLU A 296 8.68 1.41 -19.38
N VAL A 297 8.69 0.08 -19.27
CA VAL A 297 9.23 -0.63 -18.09
C VAL A 297 10.64 -1.16 -18.30
N ARG A 298 11.22 -1.02 -19.49
CA ARG A 298 12.50 -1.62 -19.86
C ARG A 298 13.64 -1.20 -18.93
N THR A 299 13.81 0.11 -18.72
CA THR A 299 14.86 0.67 -17.87
C THR A 299 14.76 0.19 -16.42
N LEU A 300 13.53 0.00 -15.92
CA LEU A 300 13.30 -0.56 -14.59
C LEU A 300 13.84 -1.99 -14.48
N PHE A 301 13.50 -2.86 -15.42
CA PHE A 301 14.01 -4.24 -15.41
C PHE A 301 15.51 -4.33 -15.64
N GLU A 302 16.07 -3.51 -16.53
CA GLU A 302 17.52 -3.46 -16.77
C GLU A 302 18.28 -3.03 -15.50
N LEU A 303 17.77 -2.04 -14.76
CA LEU A 303 18.29 -1.65 -13.45
C LEU A 303 18.15 -2.77 -12.42
N LEU A 304 17.00 -3.44 -12.33
CA LEU A 304 16.81 -4.53 -11.38
C LEU A 304 17.72 -5.72 -11.67
N TRP A 305 17.91 -6.07 -12.95
CA TRP A 305 18.82 -7.13 -13.32
C TRP A 305 20.28 -6.75 -13.10
N SER A 306 20.67 -5.49 -13.27
CA SER A 306 22.04 -5.06 -12.92
C SER A 306 22.28 -5.18 -11.41
N VAL A 307 21.30 -4.82 -10.58
CA VAL A 307 21.34 -5.02 -9.13
C VAL A 307 21.39 -6.51 -8.77
N HIS A 308 20.60 -7.38 -9.42
CA HIS A 308 20.67 -8.81 -9.13
C HIS A 308 21.98 -9.47 -9.58
N SER A 309 22.66 -8.90 -10.59
CA SER A 309 23.94 -9.42 -11.09
C SER A 309 25.17 -8.83 -10.38
N SER A 310 25.02 -7.75 -9.62
CA SER A 310 26.13 -7.17 -8.86
C SER A 310 26.50 -8.03 -7.65
N GLU A 311 27.77 -8.02 -7.26
CA GLU A 311 28.22 -8.64 -6.01
C GLU A 311 27.73 -7.79 -4.82
N HIS A 312 27.11 -8.44 -3.84
CA HIS A 312 26.63 -7.82 -2.61
C HIS A 312 27.36 -8.41 -1.42
N ASP A 313 27.71 -7.58 -0.44
CA ASP A 313 28.25 -8.06 0.83
C ASP A 313 27.12 -8.67 1.67
N LEU A 314 26.93 -9.98 1.51
CA LEU A 314 25.91 -10.73 2.25
C LEU A 314 26.29 -10.97 3.71
N ALA A 315 27.51 -10.61 4.14
CA ALA A 315 27.87 -10.63 5.57
C ALA A 315 27.25 -9.45 6.32
N ASP A 316 26.93 -8.35 5.62
CA ASP A 316 26.14 -7.25 6.18
C ASP A 316 24.65 -7.64 6.25
N GLU A 317 24.15 -7.84 7.46
CA GLU A 317 22.75 -8.19 7.72
C GLU A 317 21.75 -7.17 7.13
N VAL A 318 22.10 -5.88 7.09
CA VAL A 318 21.24 -4.83 6.55
C VAL A 318 21.14 -4.94 5.03
N VAL A 319 22.28 -5.16 4.36
CA VAL A 319 22.33 -5.35 2.90
C VAL A 319 21.59 -6.63 2.51
N ALA A 320 21.90 -7.75 3.20
CA ALA A 320 21.24 -9.03 2.96
C ALA A 320 19.72 -8.94 3.13
N ARG A 321 19.25 -8.29 4.20
CA ARG A 321 17.82 -8.09 4.45
C ARG A 321 17.15 -7.19 3.41
N ASN A 322 17.79 -6.07 3.06
CA ASN A 322 17.23 -5.14 2.06
C ASN A 322 17.16 -5.80 0.67
N LEU A 323 18.16 -6.59 0.29
CA LEU A 323 18.16 -7.36 -0.95
C LEU A 323 17.04 -8.43 -0.95
N CYS A 324 16.85 -9.14 0.17
CA CYS A 324 15.73 -10.08 0.33
C CYS A 324 14.36 -9.39 0.12
N TYR A 325 14.13 -8.24 0.74
CA TYR A 325 12.89 -7.48 0.54
C TYR A 325 12.74 -6.99 -0.90
N LEU A 326 13.81 -6.47 -1.51
CA LEU A 326 13.82 -6.05 -2.91
C LEU A 326 13.43 -7.19 -3.85
N ASN A 327 14.02 -8.38 -3.67
CA ASN A 327 13.73 -9.57 -4.46
C ASN A 327 12.25 -9.98 -4.35
N ARG A 328 11.70 -9.97 -3.13
CA ARG A 328 10.28 -10.24 -2.90
C ARG A 328 9.38 -9.21 -3.58
N ALA A 329 9.71 -7.92 -3.49
CA ALA A 329 8.95 -6.85 -4.14
C ALA A 329 9.02 -6.93 -5.68
N TYR A 330 10.17 -7.30 -6.23
CA TYR A 330 10.35 -7.57 -7.66
C TYR A 330 9.42 -8.69 -8.16
N LEU A 331 9.40 -9.83 -7.48
CA LEU A 331 8.54 -10.95 -7.84
C LEU A 331 7.05 -10.61 -7.69
N GLN A 332 6.70 -9.86 -6.64
CA GLN A 332 5.34 -9.35 -6.43
C GLN A 332 4.90 -8.37 -7.53
N MET A 333 5.81 -7.49 -7.99
CA MET A 333 5.56 -6.59 -9.11
C MET A 333 5.34 -7.38 -10.41
N ILE A 334 6.20 -8.36 -10.72
CA ILE A 334 6.02 -9.24 -11.88
C ILE A 334 4.68 -9.97 -11.80
N LEU A 335 4.36 -10.58 -10.66
CA LEU A 335 3.09 -11.27 -10.48
C LEU A 335 1.91 -10.33 -10.71
N SER A 336 2.00 -9.07 -10.25
CA SER A 336 0.99 -8.04 -10.52
C SER A 336 0.86 -7.73 -12.02
N ILE A 337 1.97 -7.64 -12.76
CA ILE A 337 1.94 -7.45 -14.22
C ILE A 337 1.23 -8.64 -14.91
N VAL A 338 1.58 -9.86 -14.54
CA VAL A 338 1.04 -11.08 -15.16
C VAL A 338 -0.45 -11.25 -14.84
N VAL A 339 -0.86 -11.08 -13.57
CA VAL A 339 -2.24 -11.29 -13.12
C VAL A 339 -3.19 -10.24 -13.69
N ASN A 340 -2.73 -9.01 -13.90
CA ASN A 340 -3.56 -7.89 -14.34
C ASN A 340 -3.49 -7.61 -15.87
N ASP A 341 -3.11 -8.60 -16.68
CA ASP A 341 -3.09 -8.53 -18.14
C ASP A 341 -2.17 -7.45 -18.72
N LEU A 342 -1.02 -7.24 -18.07
CA LEU A 342 -0.03 -6.23 -18.44
C LEU A 342 1.21 -6.81 -19.14
N LEU A 343 1.17 -8.08 -19.54
CA LEU A 343 2.23 -8.71 -20.33
C LEU A 343 2.66 -7.93 -21.59
N PRO A 344 1.77 -7.21 -22.31
CA PRO A 344 2.19 -6.39 -23.45
C PRO A 344 3.27 -5.35 -23.12
N LEU A 345 3.30 -4.81 -21.88
CA LEU A 345 4.38 -3.89 -21.45
C LEU A 345 5.76 -4.53 -21.52
N ILE A 346 5.82 -5.85 -21.37
CA ILE A 346 7.05 -6.64 -21.34
C ILE A 346 7.31 -7.26 -22.71
N SER A 347 6.32 -7.92 -23.31
CA SER A 347 6.48 -8.66 -24.57
C SER A 347 6.84 -7.77 -25.76
N ASN A 348 6.44 -6.49 -25.72
CA ASN A 348 6.80 -5.51 -26.75
C ASN A 348 8.31 -5.22 -26.81
N ASN A 349 9.07 -5.54 -25.76
CA ASN A 349 10.54 -5.43 -25.75
C ASN A 349 11.23 -6.57 -26.52
N GLY A 350 10.47 -7.51 -27.07
CA GLY A 350 10.97 -8.64 -27.87
C GLY A 350 11.21 -9.93 -27.09
N GLN A 351 11.42 -11.02 -27.82
CA GLN A 351 11.55 -12.37 -27.26
C GLN A 351 12.77 -12.51 -26.34
N GLY A 352 13.88 -11.81 -26.63
CA GLY A 352 15.08 -11.83 -25.77
C GLY A 352 14.81 -11.29 -24.36
N PHE A 353 13.95 -10.26 -24.26
CA PHE A 353 13.55 -9.70 -22.98
C PHE A 353 12.66 -10.68 -22.18
N MET A 354 11.70 -11.31 -22.85
CA MET A 354 10.86 -12.36 -22.26
C MET A 354 11.67 -13.57 -21.77
N ARG A 355 12.70 -13.98 -22.53
CA ARG A 355 13.61 -15.05 -22.13
C ARG A 355 14.37 -14.67 -20.86
N ARG A 356 14.93 -13.46 -20.79
CA ARG A 356 15.65 -12.97 -19.61
C ARG A 356 14.73 -12.84 -18.38
N LEU A 357 13.51 -12.36 -18.56
CA LEU A 357 12.50 -12.31 -17.50
C LEU A 357 12.21 -13.72 -16.97
N SER A 358 11.92 -14.67 -17.86
CA SER A 358 11.59 -16.04 -17.48
C SER A 358 12.76 -16.71 -16.73
N ALA A 359 13.99 -16.56 -17.25
CA ALA A 359 15.19 -17.04 -16.57
C ALA A 359 15.38 -16.40 -15.19
N SER A 360 15.11 -15.10 -15.05
CA SER A 360 15.17 -14.40 -13.77
C SER A 360 14.16 -14.96 -12.76
N ILE A 361 12.90 -15.20 -13.16
CA ILE A 361 11.88 -15.77 -12.26
C ILE A 361 12.29 -17.20 -11.85
N LEU A 362 12.76 -18.01 -12.80
CA LEU A 362 13.20 -19.39 -12.52
C LEU A 362 14.39 -19.45 -11.56
N ALA A 363 15.33 -18.52 -11.63
CA ALA A 363 16.42 -18.43 -10.66
C ALA A 363 15.92 -18.19 -9.22
N PHE A 364 14.83 -17.44 -9.06
CA PHE A 364 14.21 -17.24 -7.74
C PHE A 364 13.41 -18.43 -7.24
N CYS A 365 13.03 -19.39 -8.09
CA CYS A 365 12.43 -20.64 -7.63
C CYS A 365 13.41 -21.51 -6.82
N THR A 366 14.72 -21.36 -7.05
CA THR A 366 15.78 -22.14 -6.40
C THR A 366 16.60 -21.35 -5.39
N CYS A 367 16.16 -20.14 -5.01
CA CYS A 367 16.87 -19.34 -4.00
C CYS A 367 16.65 -19.89 -2.58
N SER A 368 17.38 -19.39 -1.59
CA SER A 368 17.24 -19.81 -0.19
C SER A 368 15.99 -19.23 0.51
N ASP A 369 15.40 -18.17 -0.04
CA ASP A 369 14.26 -17.48 0.56
C ASP A 369 12.93 -18.14 0.16
N THR A 370 12.35 -18.93 1.06
CA THR A 370 11.09 -19.66 0.84
C THR A 370 9.91 -18.76 0.44
N VAL A 371 9.86 -17.52 0.95
CA VAL A 371 8.82 -16.55 0.57
C VAL A 371 9.00 -16.11 -0.89
N ALA A 372 10.23 -15.90 -1.33
CA ALA A 372 10.53 -15.59 -2.72
C ALA A 372 10.27 -16.78 -3.64
N GLN A 373 10.69 -17.99 -3.26
CA GLN A 373 10.41 -19.23 -4.00
C GLN A 373 8.91 -19.39 -4.26
N LYS A 374 8.10 -19.21 -3.22
CA LYS A 374 6.64 -19.30 -3.30
C LYS A 374 6.07 -18.35 -4.35
N VAL A 375 6.43 -17.07 -4.28
CA VAL A 375 5.92 -16.06 -5.24
C VAL A 375 6.45 -16.31 -6.65
N ALA A 376 7.70 -16.75 -6.79
CA ALA A 376 8.30 -17.11 -8.08
C ALA A 376 7.55 -18.26 -8.76
N LEU A 377 7.23 -19.34 -8.02
CA LEU A 377 6.44 -20.47 -8.52
C LEU A 377 5.04 -20.04 -8.97
N THR A 378 4.36 -19.23 -8.16
CA THR A 378 3.06 -18.65 -8.56
C THR A 378 3.20 -17.78 -9.82
N ALA A 379 4.27 -16.98 -9.93
CA ALA A 379 4.51 -16.15 -11.10
C ALA A 379 4.78 -16.98 -12.36
N VAL A 380 5.56 -18.06 -12.28
CA VAL A 380 5.78 -19.02 -13.38
C VAL A 380 4.46 -19.61 -13.85
N ALA A 381 3.66 -20.15 -12.91
CA ALA A 381 2.37 -20.75 -13.22
C ALA A 381 1.45 -19.76 -13.95
N LYS A 382 1.33 -18.54 -13.42
CA LYS A 382 0.49 -17.50 -14.03
C LYS A 382 1.03 -17.04 -15.38
N LEU A 383 2.35 -16.89 -15.52
CA LEU A 383 2.98 -16.45 -16.76
C LEU A 383 2.66 -17.42 -17.90
N PHE A 384 2.94 -18.71 -17.72
CA PHE A 384 2.66 -19.70 -18.76
C PHE A 384 1.17 -19.88 -19.02
N SER A 385 0.31 -19.77 -17.99
CA SER A 385 -1.14 -19.79 -18.21
C SER A 385 -1.63 -18.65 -19.12
N LYS A 386 -0.98 -17.48 -19.08
CA LYS A 386 -1.32 -16.31 -19.89
C LYS A 386 -0.65 -16.32 -21.27
N LEU A 387 0.54 -16.90 -21.39
CA LEU A 387 1.25 -17.04 -22.67
C LEU A 387 0.72 -18.19 -23.53
N PHE A 388 0.02 -19.15 -22.92
CA PHE A 388 -0.59 -20.26 -23.62
C PHE A 388 -1.78 -19.80 -24.46
N ASN A 389 -1.72 -20.05 -25.77
CA ASN A 389 -2.81 -19.80 -26.69
C ASN A 389 -2.91 -20.95 -27.72
N ASN A 390 -4.06 -21.62 -27.75
CA ASN A 390 -4.43 -22.63 -28.75
C ASN A 390 -3.31 -23.64 -29.08
N GLY A 391 -2.68 -24.23 -28.06
CA GLY A 391 -1.66 -25.27 -28.24
C GLY A 391 -0.23 -24.75 -28.47
N THR A 392 0.00 -23.44 -28.37
CA THR A 392 1.34 -22.83 -28.47
C THR A 392 1.62 -21.90 -27.29
N ILE A 393 2.91 -21.73 -26.97
CA ILE A 393 3.36 -20.76 -25.97
C ILE A 393 3.92 -19.57 -26.74
N ALA A 394 3.23 -18.43 -26.66
CA ALA A 394 3.62 -17.23 -27.36
C ALA A 394 4.83 -16.55 -26.68
N PHE A 395 5.63 -15.82 -27.45
CA PHE A 395 6.72 -14.94 -27.00
C PHE A 395 7.91 -15.59 -26.28
N VAL A 396 7.84 -16.88 -25.97
CA VAL A 396 8.86 -17.64 -25.23
C VAL A 396 9.15 -18.94 -25.96
N GLU A 397 10.42 -19.29 -26.08
CA GLU A 397 10.86 -20.56 -26.66
C GLU A 397 10.38 -21.74 -25.83
N SER A 398 10.05 -22.85 -26.50
CA SER A 398 9.59 -24.04 -25.80
C SER A 398 10.60 -24.60 -24.79
N SER A 399 11.91 -24.37 -25.01
CA SER A 399 12.97 -24.76 -24.09
C SER A 399 12.85 -24.11 -22.70
N VAL A 400 12.35 -22.87 -22.63
CA VAL A 400 12.15 -22.16 -21.36
C VAL A 400 10.96 -22.76 -20.59
N TRP A 401 9.92 -23.18 -21.29
CA TRP A 401 8.80 -23.90 -20.69
C TRP A 401 9.24 -25.27 -20.16
N GLU A 402 10.05 -26.01 -20.93
CA GLU A 402 10.63 -27.28 -20.47
C GLU A 402 11.48 -27.06 -19.22
N GLN A 403 12.38 -26.07 -19.24
CA GLN A 403 13.20 -25.70 -18.09
C GLN A 403 12.35 -25.35 -16.86
N SER A 404 11.18 -24.74 -17.05
CA SER A 404 10.27 -24.40 -15.95
C SER A 404 9.71 -25.64 -15.26
N ILE A 405 9.47 -26.73 -16.00
CA ILE A 405 9.06 -28.02 -15.44
C ILE A 405 10.20 -28.59 -14.60
N ILE A 406 11.41 -28.63 -15.16
CA ILE A 406 12.60 -29.17 -14.48
C ILE A 406 12.85 -28.42 -13.17
N THR A 407 12.91 -27.09 -13.23
CA THR A 407 13.16 -26.25 -12.07
C THR A 407 12.08 -26.44 -11.02
N THR A 408 10.79 -26.47 -11.40
CA THR A 408 9.68 -26.65 -10.47
C THR A 408 9.72 -28.02 -9.78
N LEU A 409 10.07 -29.09 -10.49
CA LEU A 409 10.25 -30.42 -9.89
C LEU A 409 11.42 -30.46 -8.90
N GLN A 410 12.48 -29.70 -9.16
CA GLN A 410 13.68 -29.68 -8.33
C GLN A 410 13.51 -28.92 -7.01
N VAL A 411 12.62 -27.93 -6.93
CA VAL A 411 12.49 -27.08 -5.72
C VAL A 411 12.24 -27.92 -4.46
N PRO A 412 11.23 -28.82 -4.39
CA PRO A 412 10.97 -29.59 -3.18
C PRO A 412 11.96 -30.74 -2.93
N LEU A 413 12.83 -31.00 -3.90
CA LEU A 413 13.90 -31.99 -3.83
C LEU A 413 15.25 -31.37 -3.43
N ALA A 414 15.35 -30.04 -3.36
CA ALA A 414 16.59 -29.34 -3.00
C ALA A 414 17.02 -29.68 -1.56
N LEU A 415 18.33 -29.66 -1.31
CA LEU A 415 18.89 -29.93 0.03
C LEU A 415 18.48 -28.87 1.07
N SER A 416 18.14 -27.66 0.61
CA SER A 416 17.67 -26.57 1.45
C SER A 416 16.19 -26.70 1.87
N HIS A 417 15.46 -27.68 1.32
CA HIS A 417 14.04 -27.86 1.58
C HIS A 417 13.84 -28.71 2.84
N ASP A 418 13.33 -28.09 3.91
CA ASP A 418 13.02 -28.79 5.16
C ASP A 418 11.53 -29.22 5.17
N PRO A 419 11.21 -30.52 5.11
CA PRO A 419 9.82 -30.97 5.15
C PRO A 419 9.12 -30.72 6.49
N ALA A 420 9.85 -30.39 7.57
CA ALA A 420 9.27 -30.00 8.85
C ALA A 420 8.92 -28.50 8.92
N ASP A 421 9.50 -27.67 8.05
CA ASP A 421 9.21 -26.24 7.99
C ASP A 421 7.91 -25.97 7.22
N ALA A 422 6.97 -25.28 7.88
CA ALA A 422 5.69 -24.90 7.30
C ALA A 422 5.84 -24.03 6.05
N GLN A 423 6.88 -23.19 5.94
CA GLN A 423 7.10 -22.39 4.73
C GLN A 423 7.54 -23.26 3.55
N CYS A 424 8.46 -24.21 3.77
CA CYS A 424 8.85 -25.20 2.76
C CYS A 424 7.65 -26.03 2.29
N VAL A 425 6.77 -26.47 3.20
CA VAL A 425 5.52 -27.17 2.83
C VAL A 425 4.66 -26.31 1.89
N LEU A 426 4.48 -25.02 2.18
CA LEU A 426 3.75 -24.11 1.29
C LEU A 426 4.42 -23.95 -0.09
N VAL A 427 5.76 -23.93 -0.15
CA VAL A 427 6.50 -23.90 -1.42
C VAL A 427 6.24 -25.17 -2.23
N GLN A 428 6.22 -26.34 -1.59
CA GLN A 428 5.92 -27.62 -2.24
C GLN A 428 4.49 -27.67 -2.81
N HIS A 429 3.52 -27.08 -2.10
CA HIS A 429 2.15 -26.95 -2.58
C HIS A 429 2.07 -26.04 -3.81
N GLU A 430 2.73 -24.88 -3.79
CA GLU A 430 2.80 -24.00 -4.98
C GLU A 430 3.55 -24.66 -6.14
N ALA A 431 4.60 -25.44 -5.88
CA ALA A 431 5.31 -26.20 -6.91
C ALA A 431 4.37 -27.22 -7.59
N SER A 432 3.59 -27.95 -6.80
CA SER A 432 2.60 -28.91 -7.30
C SER A 432 1.52 -28.21 -8.16
N MET A 433 1.03 -27.06 -7.71
CA MET A 433 0.07 -26.25 -8.47
C MET A 433 0.69 -25.69 -9.75
N CYS A 434 1.95 -25.27 -9.71
CA CYS A 434 2.70 -24.81 -10.89
C CYS A 434 2.84 -25.94 -11.93
N LEU A 435 3.23 -27.15 -11.52
CA LEU A 435 3.30 -28.32 -12.40
C LEU A 435 1.94 -28.66 -13.02
N GLN A 436 0.86 -28.57 -12.24
CA GLN A 436 -0.49 -28.78 -12.77
C GLN A 436 -0.83 -27.79 -13.88
N VAL A 437 -0.50 -26.50 -13.70
CA VAL A 437 -0.71 -25.47 -14.73
C VAL A 437 0.18 -25.68 -15.96
N LEU A 438 1.47 -26.00 -15.77
CA LEU A 438 2.38 -26.28 -16.87
C LEU A 438 1.90 -27.48 -17.69
N ARG A 439 1.45 -28.57 -17.04
CA ARG A 439 0.87 -29.73 -17.70
C ARG A 439 -0.40 -29.39 -18.48
N MET A 440 -1.26 -28.53 -17.92
CA MET A 440 -2.47 -28.09 -18.63
C MET A 440 -2.17 -27.36 -19.95
N CYS A 441 -1.03 -26.66 -20.05
CA CYS A 441 -0.64 -25.97 -21.29
C CYS A 441 -0.30 -26.98 -22.41
N LEU A 442 0.60 -27.94 -22.15
CA LEU A 442 1.04 -28.92 -23.16
C LEU A 442 1.17 -30.33 -22.53
N PRO A 443 0.08 -31.10 -22.41
CA PRO A 443 0.08 -32.36 -21.65
C PRO A 443 1.06 -33.41 -22.17
N GLU A 444 1.03 -33.70 -23.48
CA GLU A 444 1.86 -34.75 -24.08
C GLU A 444 3.36 -34.41 -23.99
N ARG A 445 3.69 -33.15 -24.25
CA ARG A 445 5.08 -32.66 -24.14
C ARG A 445 5.55 -32.64 -22.69
N PHE A 446 4.66 -32.32 -21.75
CA PHE A 446 4.98 -32.31 -20.32
C PHE A 446 5.33 -33.71 -19.85
N ASP A 447 4.48 -34.68 -20.18
CA ASP A 447 4.68 -36.09 -19.83
C ASP A 447 6.01 -36.59 -20.44
N ALA A 448 6.31 -36.25 -21.71
CA ALA A 448 7.59 -36.57 -22.34
C ALA A 448 8.82 -35.97 -21.62
N VAL A 449 8.74 -34.73 -21.15
CA VAL A 449 9.83 -34.07 -20.40
C VAL A 449 10.04 -34.74 -19.04
N ILE A 450 8.98 -35.13 -18.33
CA ILE A 450 9.17 -35.81 -17.03
C ILE A 450 9.77 -37.20 -17.24
N HIS A 451 9.39 -37.93 -18.30
CA HIS A 451 9.96 -39.23 -18.63
C HIS A 451 11.48 -39.21 -18.89
N THR A 452 12.06 -38.06 -19.26
CA THR A 452 13.52 -37.95 -19.43
C THR A 452 14.26 -37.72 -18.12
N ILE A 453 13.56 -37.32 -17.06
CA ILE A 453 14.15 -36.87 -15.79
C ILE A 453 13.92 -37.88 -14.67
N LEU A 454 12.73 -38.50 -14.63
CA LEU A 454 12.30 -39.39 -13.55
C LEU A 454 12.02 -40.82 -14.04
N PRO A 455 12.16 -41.83 -13.16
CA PRO A 455 11.77 -43.21 -13.47
C PRO A 455 10.32 -43.31 -13.96
N SER A 456 10.04 -44.25 -14.87
CA SER A 456 8.72 -44.35 -15.52
C SER A 456 7.57 -44.53 -14.53
N GLU A 457 7.76 -45.30 -13.46
CA GLU A 457 6.75 -45.51 -12.41
C GLU A 457 6.38 -44.23 -11.66
N VAL A 458 7.37 -43.37 -11.38
CA VAL A 458 7.17 -42.08 -10.71
C VAL A 458 6.48 -41.10 -11.65
N THR A 459 6.90 -41.07 -12.92
CA THR A 459 6.32 -40.21 -13.94
C THR A 459 4.84 -40.49 -14.14
N GLU A 460 4.44 -41.76 -14.25
CA GLU A 460 3.03 -42.14 -14.39
C GLU A 460 2.19 -41.70 -13.19
N LYS A 461 2.72 -41.83 -11.96
CA LYS A 461 2.05 -41.34 -10.74
C LYS A 461 1.86 -39.82 -10.77
N ILE A 462 2.92 -39.06 -11.07
CA ILE A 462 2.86 -37.59 -11.16
C ILE A 462 1.83 -37.16 -12.21
N SER A 463 1.91 -37.70 -13.42
CA SER A 463 0.99 -37.37 -14.51
C SER A 463 -0.45 -37.73 -14.16
N ASN A 464 -0.69 -38.84 -13.45
CA ASN A 464 -2.02 -39.21 -13.00
C ASN A 464 -2.55 -38.27 -11.89
N TYR A 465 -1.73 -37.96 -10.89
CA TYR A 465 -2.09 -37.06 -9.79
C TYR A 465 -2.42 -35.66 -10.31
N LEU A 466 -1.54 -35.07 -11.13
CA LEU A 466 -1.74 -33.73 -11.69
C LEU A 466 -2.98 -33.66 -12.61
N ARG A 467 -3.38 -34.77 -13.23
CA ARG A 467 -4.57 -34.87 -14.09
C ARG A 467 -5.87 -35.00 -13.30
N THR A 468 -5.87 -35.79 -12.23
CA THR A 468 -7.11 -36.25 -11.56
C THR A 468 -7.41 -35.53 -10.25
N LEU A 469 -6.38 -35.10 -9.52
CA LEU A 469 -6.50 -34.53 -8.19
C LEU A 469 -6.42 -33.01 -8.21
N LYS A 470 -7.05 -32.35 -7.23
CA LYS A 470 -7.01 -30.90 -7.03
C LYS A 470 -6.99 -30.54 -5.54
N GLY A 471 -6.44 -29.36 -5.23
CA GLY A 471 -6.41 -28.83 -3.87
C GLY A 471 -5.74 -29.79 -2.88
N LYS A 472 -6.34 -29.95 -1.68
CA LYS A 472 -5.78 -30.74 -0.57
C LYS A 472 -5.47 -32.19 -0.92
N GLU A 473 -6.23 -32.81 -1.82
CA GLU A 473 -5.98 -34.18 -2.24
C GLU A 473 -4.71 -34.28 -3.08
N LEU A 474 -4.49 -33.33 -4.00
CA LEU A 474 -3.26 -33.25 -4.78
C LEU A 474 -2.06 -32.99 -3.87
N GLU A 475 -2.19 -32.01 -2.97
CA GLU A 475 -1.14 -31.66 -1.99
C GLU A 475 -0.69 -32.89 -1.22
N LYS A 476 -1.61 -33.65 -0.62
CA LYS A 476 -1.28 -34.86 0.15
C LYS A 476 -0.52 -35.90 -0.67
N HIS A 477 -0.98 -36.24 -1.88
CA HIS A 477 -0.33 -37.27 -2.69
C HIS A 477 1.03 -36.84 -3.23
N MET A 478 1.17 -35.55 -3.57
CA MET A 478 2.46 -34.98 -3.96
C MET A 478 3.43 -34.93 -2.76
N ASP A 479 2.93 -34.65 -1.55
CA ASP A 479 3.74 -34.63 -0.33
C ASP A 479 4.33 -36.01 -0.02
N GLU A 480 3.51 -37.06 -0.11
CA GLU A 480 3.94 -38.45 0.04
C GLU A 480 4.96 -38.85 -1.04
N LEU A 481 4.73 -38.45 -2.30
CA LEU A 481 5.63 -38.75 -3.41
C LEU A 481 6.99 -38.06 -3.27
N TYR A 482 7.01 -36.77 -2.91
CA TYR A 482 8.26 -36.05 -2.68
C TYR A 482 9.02 -36.61 -1.47
N ALA A 483 8.32 -37.10 -0.45
CA ALA A 483 8.98 -37.78 0.66
C ALA A 483 9.67 -39.08 0.20
N GLN A 484 9.03 -39.89 -0.64
CA GLN A 484 9.64 -41.10 -1.23
C GLN A 484 10.89 -40.74 -2.06
N LEU A 485 10.78 -39.75 -2.95
CA LEU A 485 11.88 -39.32 -3.81
C LEU A 485 13.08 -38.77 -3.03
N ARG A 486 12.84 -38.08 -1.90
CA ARG A 486 13.93 -37.62 -1.02
C ARG A 486 14.67 -38.79 -0.36
N VAL A 487 13.96 -39.84 0.05
CA VAL A 487 14.59 -41.05 0.63
C VAL A 487 15.42 -41.78 -0.41
N GLU A 488 14.87 -42.00 -1.61
CA GLU A 488 15.58 -42.68 -2.71
C GLU A 488 16.88 -41.96 -3.09
N ARG A 489 16.86 -40.61 -3.10
CA ARG A 489 18.04 -39.78 -3.36
C ARG A 489 19.12 -39.89 -2.28
N ILE A 490 18.76 -40.14 -1.02
CA ILE A 490 19.73 -40.32 0.08
C ILE A 490 20.36 -41.72 0.02
N THR A 491 19.62 -42.70 -0.49
CA THR A 491 20.05 -44.10 -0.59
C THR A 491 20.86 -44.43 -1.85
N ALA A 492 20.79 -43.58 -2.87
CA ALA A 492 21.57 -43.66 -4.11
C ALA A 492 22.84 -42.80 -4.02
#